data_AF-A0A179BMW6-F1
#
_entry.id   AF-A0A179BMW6-F1
#
_cell.length_a   1.000
_cell.length_b   1.000
_cell.length_c   1.000
_cell.angle_alpha   90.00
_cell.angle_beta   90.00
_cell.angle_gamma   90.00
#
_symmetry.space_group_name_H-M   'P 1'
#
loop_
_entity.id
_entity.type
_entity.pdbx_description
1 polymer ?
#
loop_
_entity_poly.entity_id
_entity_poly.type
_entity_poly.pdbx_seq_one_letter_code
_entity_poly.pdbx_strand_id
1 'polypeptide(L)'
;MRKIAHRLSELGYTLLSGGAAGADSAFEEGCFGKKKIYLPWPGFRHLQGRHCVTLPSAEAYRVAEAIHPTWKRLNDTAQALMARNSHQVLGTDLRSPVDFVVCWTPDNCESEATRSRNTGGTGQAIALANRWGIPVVNLAGGKVAMNRMAELVMREAA
;
A
#
# COMPACT_ATOMS: atom_id res chain seq x y z
N MET A 1 -1.89 3.98 13.56
CA MET A 1 -1.34 2.97 12.63
C MET A 1 -0.44 1.95 13.34
N ARG A 2 0.56 2.33 14.15
CA ARG A 2 1.41 1.36 14.89
C ARG A 2 0.65 0.25 15.62
N LYS A 3 -0.35 0.59 16.43
CA LYS A 3 -1.20 -0.38 17.15
C LYS A 3 -1.94 -1.34 16.21
N ILE A 4 -2.35 -0.85 15.04
CA ILE A 4 -3.02 -1.64 14.01
C ILE A 4 -2.03 -2.67 13.44
N ALA A 5 -0.83 -2.22 13.04
CA ALA A 5 0.22 -3.09 12.52
C ALA A 5 0.68 -4.15 13.53
N HIS A 6 0.76 -3.78 14.81
CA HIS A 6 1.05 -4.71 15.90
C HIS A 6 0.00 -5.81 15.97
N ARG A 7 -1.29 -5.44 16.02
CA ARG A 7 -2.37 -6.42 16.11
C ARG A 7 -2.41 -7.34 14.88
N LEU A 8 -2.22 -6.80 13.68
CA LEU A 8 -2.14 -7.62 12.47
C LEU A 8 -0.95 -8.59 12.50
N SER A 9 0.18 -8.18 13.07
CA SER A 9 1.33 -9.06 13.25
C SER A 9 1.04 -10.21 14.22
N GLU A 10 0.31 -9.95 15.32
CA GLU A 10 -0.14 -10.99 16.26
C GLU A 10 -1.05 -12.03 15.58
N LEU A 11 -1.84 -11.58 14.61
CA LEU A 11 -2.76 -12.41 13.84
C LEU A 11 -2.09 -13.11 12.64
N GLY A 12 -0.78 -12.95 12.46
CA GLY A 12 -0.01 -13.66 11.44
C GLY A 12 0.01 -13.01 10.05
N TYR A 13 -0.58 -11.82 9.89
CA TYR A 13 -0.52 -11.08 8.63
C TYR A 13 0.91 -10.68 8.26
N THR A 14 1.14 -10.57 6.95
CA THR A 14 2.40 -10.03 6.40
C THR A 14 2.18 -8.59 5.95
N LEU A 15 3.02 -7.66 6.41
CA LEU A 15 2.98 -6.27 5.97
C LEU A 15 3.66 -6.10 4.60
N LEU A 16 2.93 -5.60 3.62
CA LEU A 16 3.50 -5.05 2.38
C LEU A 16 3.41 -3.52 2.45
N SER A 17 4.56 -2.85 2.46
CA SER A 17 4.68 -1.38 2.58
C SER A 17 5.77 -0.88 1.64
N GLY A 18 6.10 0.42 1.65
CA GLY A 18 7.16 0.93 0.80
C GLY A 18 7.96 2.10 1.33
N GLY A 19 8.09 2.18 2.66
CA GLY A 19 9.15 2.95 3.28
C GLY A 19 8.99 4.46 3.23
N ALA A 20 7.83 4.99 2.79
CA ALA A 20 7.57 6.44 2.84
C ALA A 20 7.45 6.97 4.28
N ALA A 21 7.55 8.28 4.45
CA ALA A 21 7.22 8.91 5.73
C ALA A 21 5.69 8.87 5.97
N GLY A 22 5.27 8.85 7.23
CA GLY A 22 3.86 8.78 7.60
C GLY A 22 3.37 7.33 7.70
N ALA A 23 2.38 6.96 6.89
CA ALA A 23 1.69 5.67 7.03
C ALA A 23 2.63 4.47 6.95
N ASP A 24 3.44 4.38 5.88
CA ASP A 24 4.44 3.32 5.68
C ASP A 24 5.33 3.17 6.93
N SER A 25 6.01 4.25 7.36
CA SER A 25 6.86 4.22 8.56
C SER A 25 6.11 3.82 9.85
N ALA A 26 4.86 4.26 10.03
CA ALA A 26 4.08 3.93 11.21
C ALA A 26 3.61 2.46 11.23
N PHE A 27 3.32 1.87 10.07
CA PHE A 27 3.04 0.44 9.96
C PHE A 27 4.31 -0.40 10.13
N GLU A 28 5.43 0.03 9.54
CA GLU A 28 6.72 -0.64 9.65
C GLU A 28 7.25 -0.72 11.07
N GLU A 29 7.08 0.35 11.85
CA GLU A 29 7.47 0.42 13.26
C GLU A 29 6.58 -0.45 14.15
N GLY A 30 5.28 -0.54 13.84
CA GLY A 30 4.36 -1.39 14.59
C GLY A 30 4.41 -2.87 14.19
N CYS A 31 4.96 -3.20 13.02
CA CYS A 31 5.03 -4.56 12.52
C CYS A 31 6.29 -5.29 13.01
N PHE A 32 6.07 -6.25 13.91
CA PHE A 32 7.09 -7.18 14.40
C PHE A 32 7.06 -8.54 13.68
N GLY A 33 6.02 -8.79 12.88
CA GLY A 33 5.86 -10.00 12.08
C GLY A 33 6.63 -9.96 10.75
N LYS A 34 6.12 -10.72 9.77
CA LYS A 34 6.66 -10.74 8.42
C LYS A 34 6.37 -9.41 7.72
N LYS A 35 7.37 -8.86 7.02
CA LYS A 35 7.19 -7.65 6.20
C LYS A 35 8.03 -7.68 4.93
N LYS A 36 7.51 -7.03 3.89
CA LYS A 36 8.20 -6.71 2.63
C LYS A 36 8.06 -5.22 2.36
N ILE A 37 9.18 -4.52 2.26
CA ILE A 37 9.24 -3.06 2.07
C ILE A 37 9.75 -2.79 0.67
N TYR A 38 8.84 -2.43 -0.23
CA TYR A 38 9.18 -2.15 -1.63
C TYR A 38 9.66 -0.71 -1.75
N LEU A 39 10.88 -0.52 -2.21
CA LEU A 39 11.49 0.80 -2.38
C LEU A 39 11.48 1.19 -3.87
N PRO A 40 11.34 2.49 -4.17
CA PRO A 40 11.43 2.99 -5.54
C PRO A 40 12.88 2.97 -6.08
N TRP A 41 13.87 3.03 -5.20
CA TRP A 41 15.30 2.89 -5.51
C TRP A 41 16.10 2.44 -4.27
N PRO A 42 17.33 1.91 -4.44
CA PRO A 42 18.18 1.51 -3.32
C PRO A 42 18.47 2.67 -2.36
N GLY A 43 18.34 2.42 -1.06
CA GLY A 43 18.62 3.43 -0.03
C GLY A 43 17.54 4.51 0.10
N PHE A 44 16.37 4.35 -0.51
CA PHE A 44 15.23 5.26 -0.30
C PHE A 44 14.97 5.46 1.20
N ARG A 45 15.09 6.71 1.67
CA ARG A 45 14.99 7.08 3.08
C ARG A 45 15.91 6.29 4.01
N HIS A 46 17.12 5.97 3.55
CA HIS A 46 18.14 5.20 4.29
C HIS A 46 17.69 3.77 4.65
N LEU A 47 16.64 3.26 4.02
CA LEU A 47 16.14 1.91 4.24
C LEU A 47 16.98 0.89 3.47
N GLN A 48 17.31 -0.20 4.17
CA GLN A 48 18.10 -1.32 3.67
C GLN A 48 17.81 -2.58 4.49
N GLY A 49 18.24 -3.74 3.97
CA GLY A 49 18.19 -5.02 4.67
C GLY A 49 17.31 -6.06 3.98
N ARG A 50 17.28 -7.28 4.54
CA ARG A 50 16.71 -8.47 3.90
C ARG A 50 15.22 -8.40 3.54
N HIS A 51 14.47 -7.51 4.17
CA HIS A 51 13.03 -7.32 3.92
C HIS A 51 12.76 -6.21 2.90
N CYS A 52 13.78 -5.47 2.47
CA CYS A 52 13.66 -4.43 1.46
C CYS A 52 13.78 -5.04 0.05
N VAL A 53 12.83 -4.71 -0.83
CA VAL A 53 12.92 -4.95 -2.27
C VAL A 53 13.28 -3.61 -2.90
N THR A 54 14.52 -3.46 -3.35
CA THR A 54 15.13 -2.14 -3.56
C THR A 54 14.78 -1.48 -4.88
N LEU A 55 14.15 -2.20 -5.81
CA LEU A 55 13.78 -1.70 -7.13
C LEU A 55 12.42 -2.27 -7.56
N PRO A 56 11.53 -1.46 -8.15
CA PRO A 56 10.35 -1.97 -8.82
C PRO A 56 10.73 -2.79 -10.06
N SER A 57 9.99 -3.85 -10.35
CA SER A 57 10.18 -4.61 -11.60
C SER A 57 9.69 -3.81 -12.81
N ALA A 58 10.18 -4.14 -14.02
CA ALA A 58 9.67 -3.55 -15.26
C ALA A 58 8.16 -3.80 -15.45
N GLU A 59 7.63 -4.92 -14.95
CA GLU A 59 6.18 -5.19 -14.94
C GLU A 59 5.45 -4.26 -13.98
N ALA A 60 6.03 -3.91 -12.84
CA ALA A 60 5.44 -2.95 -11.91
C ALA A 60 5.31 -1.54 -12.52
N TYR A 61 6.26 -1.12 -13.36
CA TYR A 61 6.13 0.10 -14.16
C TYR A 61 4.97 0.02 -15.16
N ARG A 62 4.82 -1.10 -15.88
CA ARG A 62 3.70 -1.32 -16.82
C ARG A 62 2.34 -1.33 -16.11
N VAL A 63 2.25 -2.00 -14.96
CA VAL A 63 1.05 -1.95 -14.11
C VAL A 63 0.77 -0.51 -13.70
N ALA A 64 1.79 0.22 -13.24
CA ALA A 64 1.58 1.58 -12.77
C ALA A 64 1.14 2.53 -13.89
N GLU A 65 1.73 2.42 -15.08
CA GLU A 65 1.33 3.16 -16.27
C GLU A 65 -0.14 2.91 -16.66
N ALA A 66 -0.59 1.66 -16.61
CA ALA A 66 -1.97 1.30 -16.94
C ALA A 66 -3.03 1.82 -15.93
N ILE A 67 -2.61 2.13 -14.70
CA ILE A 67 -3.50 2.64 -13.64
C ILE A 67 -3.42 4.17 -13.52
N HIS A 68 -2.26 4.77 -13.76
CA HIS A 68 -2.03 6.19 -13.48
C HIS A 68 -2.68 7.09 -14.54
N PRO A 69 -3.55 8.05 -14.16
CA PRO A 69 -4.39 8.80 -15.10
C PRO A 69 -3.58 9.71 -16.04
N THR A 70 -2.39 10.15 -15.62
CA THR A 70 -1.53 11.04 -16.40
C THR A 70 -0.07 10.58 -16.37
N TRP A 71 0.20 9.30 -16.59
CA TRP A 71 1.53 8.69 -16.48
C TRP A 71 2.63 9.48 -17.21
N LYS A 72 2.38 9.86 -18.47
CA LYS A 72 3.32 10.61 -19.32
C LYS A 72 3.72 11.99 -18.78
N ARG A 73 3.05 12.51 -17.74
CA ARG A 73 3.38 13.78 -17.09
C ARG A 73 4.26 13.61 -15.85
N LEU A 74 4.48 12.37 -15.40
CA LEU A 74 5.34 12.07 -14.27
C LEU A 74 6.81 12.05 -14.70
N ASN A 75 7.68 12.59 -13.84
CA ASN A 75 9.13 12.37 -13.95
C ASN A 75 9.51 10.97 -13.43
N ASP A 76 10.74 10.54 -13.71
CA ASP A 76 11.23 9.20 -13.38
C ASP A 76 11.10 8.85 -11.89
N THR A 77 11.35 9.82 -11.01
CA THR A 77 11.20 9.65 -9.55
C THR A 77 9.74 9.37 -9.17
N ALA A 78 8.80 10.13 -9.72
CA ALA A 78 7.38 9.92 -9.48
C ALA A 78 6.90 8.60 -10.11
N GLN A 79 7.37 8.25 -11.29
CA GLN A 79 7.08 6.95 -11.92
C GLN A 79 7.59 5.78 -11.06
N ALA A 80 8.80 5.86 -10.52
CA ALA A 80 9.35 4.84 -9.63
C ALA A 80 8.53 4.67 -8.35
N LEU A 81 8.06 5.77 -7.76
CA LEU A 81 7.15 5.74 -6.61
C LEU A 81 5.82 5.06 -6.96
N MET A 82 5.24 5.37 -8.12
CA MET A 82 3.99 4.74 -8.56
C MET A 82 4.19 3.25 -8.91
N ALA A 83 5.30 2.90 -9.56
CA ALA A 83 5.67 1.52 -9.89
C ALA A 83 5.82 0.66 -8.63
N ARG A 84 6.50 1.19 -7.61
CA ARG A 84 6.62 0.54 -6.31
C ARG A 84 5.26 0.22 -5.68
N ASN A 85 4.28 1.11 -5.80
CA ASN A 85 2.95 0.90 -5.20
C ASN A 85 2.24 -0.33 -5.78
N SER A 86 2.53 -0.71 -7.04
CA SER A 86 2.01 -1.94 -7.64
C SER A 86 2.37 -3.18 -6.81
N HIS A 87 3.59 -3.24 -6.30
CA HIS A 87 4.05 -4.35 -5.46
C HIS A 87 3.42 -4.37 -4.06
N GLN A 88 3.02 -3.21 -3.53
CA GLN A 88 2.32 -3.14 -2.25
C GLN A 88 0.96 -3.80 -2.30
N VAL A 89 0.30 -3.77 -3.47
CA VAL A 89 -1.04 -4.32 -3.68
C VAL A 89 -0.99 -5.76 -4.20
N LEU A 90 -0.07 -6.07 -5.13
CA LEU A 90 -0.06 -7.35 -5.86
C LEU A 90 1.13 -8.26 -5.51
N GLY A 91 1.94 -7.87 -4.52
CA GLY A 91 3.10 -8.64 -4.13
C GLY A 91 4.28 -8.54 -5.09
N THR A 92 5.33 -9.33 -4.82
CA THR A 92 6.61 -9.27 -5.55
C THR A 92 6.46 -9.74 -7.00
N ASP A 93 5.58 -10.71 -7.22
CA ASP A 93 5.26 -11.33 -8.52
C ASP A 93 4.15 -10.61 -9.29
N LEU A 94 3.55 -9.58 -8.69
CA LEU A 94 2.39 -8.85 -9.21
C LEU A 94 1.16 -9.75 -9.47
N ARG A 95 1.07 -10.88 -8.77
CA ARG A 95 0.05 -11.92 -8.93
C ARG A 95 -0.47 -12.46 -7.60
N SER A 96 0.18 -12.10 -6.50
CA SER A 96 -0.19 -12.46 -5.13
C SER A 96 -0.79 -11.24 -4.42
N PRO A 97 -2.08 -10.91 -4.66
CA PRO A 97 -2.72 -9.75 -4.08
C PRO A 97 -2.75 -9.80 -2.55
N VAL A 98 -2.72 -8.63 -1.92
CA VAL A 98 -3.01 -8.49 -0.48
C VAL A 98 -4.48 -8.73 -0.19
N ASP A 99 -4.79 -9.16 1.02
CA ASP A 99 -6.17 -9.40 1.44
C ASP A 99 -6.96 -8.09 1.55
N PHE A 100 -6.31 -7.00 1.99
CA PHE A 100 -6.85 -5.66 2.05
C PHE A 100 -5.75 -4.59 2.09
N VAL A 101 -6.11 -3.36 1.75
CA VAL A 101 -5.25 -2.18 1.85
C VAL A 101 -5.72 -1.29 3.00
N VAL A 102 -4.81 -0.95 3.92
CA VAL A 102 -5.07 0.08 4.95
C VAL A 102 -4.26 1.32 4.61
N CYS A 103 -4.93 2.47 4.52
CA CYS A 103 -4.28 3.72 4.17
C CYS A 103 -4.84 4.90 4.99
N TRP A 104 -4.29 6.09 4.75
CA TRP A 104 -4.91 7.34 5.16
C TRP A 104 -4.74 8.35 4.04
N THR A 105 -5.85 8.94 3.60
CA THR A 105 -5.85 10.09 2.70
C THR A 105 -6.85 11.11 3.24
N PRO A 106 -6.58 12.41 3.11
CA PRO A 106 -7.41 13.45 3.72
C PRO A 106 -8.83 13.49 3.16
N ASP A 107 -9.05 12.97 1.95
CA ASP A 107 -10.35 12.88 1.27
C ASP A 107 -11.09 11.56 1.53
N ASN A 108 -10.59 10.71 2.43
CA ASN A 108 -11.17 9.40 2.74
C ASN A 108 -11.44 8.53 1.51
N CYS A 109 -10.56 8.59 0.51
CA CYS A 109 -10.69 7.84 -0.72
C CYS A 109 -10.48 6.33 -0.50
N GLU A 110 -11.37 5.52 -1.06
CA GLU A 110 -11.31 4.05 -0.98
C GLU A 110 -11.55 3.35 -2.33
N SER A 111 -11.79 4.11 -3.40
CA SER A 111 -12.01 3.56 -4.74
C SER A 111 -11.39 4.44 -5.81
N GLU A 112 -11.21 3.88 -7.00
CA GLU A 112 -10.76 4.65 -8.16
C GLU A 112 -11.73 5.79 -8.50
N ALA A 113 -13.05 5.54 -8.38
CA ALA A 113 -14.09 6.51 -8.70
C ALA A 113 -14.11 7.72 -7.78
N THR A 114 -13.70 7.54 -6.52
CA THR A 114 -13.65 8.61 -5.50
C THR A 114 -12.29 9.31 -5.44
N ARG A 115 -11.33 8.91 -6.28
CA ARG A 115 -9.98 9.47 -6.28
C ARG A 115 -10.00 10.92 -6.70
N SER A 116 -9.31 11.76 -5.94
CA SER A 116 -9.15 13.18 -6.19
C SER A 116 -7.68 13.59 -6.16
N ARG A 117 -7.40 14.86 -6.46
CA ARG A 117 -6.06 15.43 -6.27
C ARG A 117 -5.58 15.35 -4.82
N ASN A 118 -6.51 15.38 -3.85
CA ASN A 118 -6.21 15.31 -2.43
C ASN A 118 -5.84 13.89 -1.97
N THR A 119 -6.18 12.85 -2.76
CA THR A 119 -5.76 11.48 -2.48
C THR A 119 -4.23 11.33 -2.56
N GLY A 120 -3.58 12.12 -3.42
CA GLY A 120 -2.13 12.09 -3.61
C GLY A 120 -1.61 10.77 -4.18
N GLY A 121 -0.33 10.47 -3.92
CA GLY A 121 0.35 9.28 -4.44
C GLY A 121 -0.28 7.94 -3.99
N THR A 122 -0.97 7.92 -2.85
CA THR A 122 -1.73 6.77 -2.36
C THR A 122 -2.83 6.34 -3.33
N GLY A 123 -3.36 7.29 -4.12
CA GLY A 123 -4.43 7.03 -5.09
C GLY A 123 -4.08 6.03 -6.18
N GLN A 124 -2.79 5.77 -6.42
CA GLN A 124 -2.34 4.71 -7.32
C GLN A 124 -2.65 3.32 -6.74
N ALA A 125 -2.28 3.08 -5.47
CA ALA A 125 -2.54 1.82 -4.79
C ALA A 125 -4.04 1.59 -4.60
N ILE A 126 -4.80 2.64 -4.24
CA ILE A 126 -6.25 2.57 -4.09
C ILE A 126 -6.94 2.20 -5.41
N ALA A 127 -6.55 2.83 -6.52
CA ALA A 127 -7.13 2.51 -7.82
C ALA A 127 -6.81 1.07 -8.26
N LEU A 128 -5.57 0.63 -8.06
CA LEU A 128 -5.17 -0.74 -8.37
C LEU A 128 -5.96 -1.77 -7.53
N ALA A 129 -6.06 -1.55 -6.21
CA ALA A 129 -6.82 -2.39 -5.30
C ALA A 129 -8.30 -2.49 -5.72
N ASN A 130 -8.92 -1.35 -6.03
CA ASN A 130 -10.31 -1.31 -6.49
C ASN A 130 -10.52 -2.14 -7.77
N ARG A 131 -9.63 -2.03 -8.76
CA ARG A 131 -9.74 -2.84 -10.00
C ARG A 131 -9.56 -4.35 -9.77
N TRP A 132 -8.88 -4.72 -8.69
CA TRP A 132 -8.68 -6.12 -8.27
C TRP A 132 -9.75 -6.62 -7.29
N GLY A 133 -10.74 -5.79 -6.93
CA GLY A 133 -11.74 -6.16 -5.92
C GLY A 133 -11.18 -6.29 -4.50
N ILE A 134 -10.00 -5.71 -4.25
CA ILE A 134 -9.34 -5.74 -2.93
C ILE A 134 -9.95 -4.64 -2.05
N PRO A 135 -10.45 -4.96 -0.85
CA PRO A 135 -10.98 -3.99 0.09
C PRO A 135 -9.94 -2.93 0.45
N VAL A 136 -10.34 -1.66 0.39
CA VAL A 136 -9.56 -0.53 0.91
C VAL A 136 -10.25 0.01 2.16
N VAL A 137 -9.48 0.18 3.23
CA VAL A 137 -9.90 0.83 4.47
C VAL A 137 -9.07 2.10 4.66
N ASN A 138 -9.74 3.24 4.59
CA ASN A 138 -9.10 4.54 4.81
C ASN A 138 -9.34 5.02 6.24
N LEU A 139 -8.27 5.19 7.00
CA LEU A 139 -8.33 5.56 8.42
C LEU A 139 -8.86 6.98 8.66
N ALA A 140 -8.99 7.82 7.63
CA ALA A 140 -9.70 9.09 7.75
C ALA A 140 -11.18 8.91 8.12
N GLY A 141 -11.78 7.75 7.82
CA GLY A 141 -13.14 7.37 8.22
C GLY A 141 -13.30 7.05 9.72
N GLY A 142 -12.23 7.14 10.52
CA GLY A 142 -12.30 7.02 11.98
C GLY A 142 -12.89 5.69 12.45
N LYS A 143 -13.92 5.75 13.31
CA LYS A 143 -14.54 4.55 13.91
C LYS A 143 -15.14 3.60 12.88
N VAL A 144 -15.71 4.14 11.80
CA VAL A 144 -16.32 3.33 10.73
C VAL A 144 -15.24 2.50 10.02
N ALA A 145 -14.10 3.11 9.72
CA ALA A 145 -12.95 2.42 9.12
C ALA A 145 -12.41 1.31 10.04
N MET A 146 -12.30 1.59 11.34
CA MET A 146 -11.84 0.60 12.32
C MET A 146 -12.78 -0.60 12.44
N ASN A 147 -14.10 -0.38 12.42
CA ASN A 147 -15.08 -1.47 12.46
C ASN A 147 -14.98 -2.35 11.21
N ARG A 148 -14.90 -1.75 10.02
CA ARG A 148 -14.73 -2.50 8.76
C ARG A 148 -13.43 -3.30 8.74
N MET A 149 -12.36 -2.74 9.27
CA MET A 149 -11.09 -3.47 9.39
C MET A 149 -11.23 -4.69 10.31
N ALA A 150 -11.93 -4.55 11.44
CA ALA A 150 -12.19 -5.67 12.35
C ALA A 150 -13.01 -6.77 11.67
N GLU A 151 -14.03 -6.40 10.86
CA GLU A 151 -14.82 -7.36 10.08
C GLU A 151 -13.99 -8.13 9.06
N LEU A 152 -13.10 -7.47 8.32
CA LEU A 152 -12.21 -8.13 7.35
C LEU A 152 -11.33 -9.17 8.04
N VAL A 153 -10.71 -8.78 9.14
CA VAL A 153 -9.80 -9.64 9.91
C VAL A 153 -10.52 -10.84 10.54
N MET A 154 -11.78 -10.70 10.96
CA MET A 154 -12.55 -11.81 11.53
C MET A 154 -13.03 -12.82 10.48
N ARG A 155 -13.26 -12.39 9.22
CA ARG A 155 -13.72 -13.28 8.15
C ARG A 155 -12.66 -14.28 7.68
N GLU A 156 -11.38 -13.95 7.85
CA GLU A 156 -10.27 -14.85 7.48
C GLU A 156 -9.89 -15.84 8.59
N ALA A 157 -10.36 -15.61 9.82
CA ALA A 157 -10.10 -16.48 10.96
C ALA A 157 -11.14 -17.61 11.14
N ALA A 158 -12.20 -17.63 10.32
CA ALA A 158 -13.30 -18.59 10.35
C ALA A 158 -13.17 -19.60 9.19
#